data_AF-A0A9Q0HS96-F1
#
_entry.id   AF-A0A9Q0HS96-F1
#
_cell.length_a   1.000
_cell.length_b   1.000
_cell.length_c   1.000
_cell.angle_alpha   90.00
_cell.angle_beta   90.00
_cell.angle_gamma   90.00
#
_symmetry.space_group_name_H-M   'P 1'
#
loop_
_entity.id
_entity.type
_entity.pdbx_description
1 polymer ?
#
loop_
_entity_poly.entity_id
_entity_poly.type
_entity_poly.pdbx_seq_one_letter_code
_entity_poly.pdbx_strand_id
1 'polypeptide(L)'
;MAANDKYNNFYFHPSLQSLSLMFMGTNEMHVIFPYAATLKKLDLQYALLSTEDHCQLIPRCPNLLVLAVREVVGDRGLEVVAQTCRKLRRLRVERGEDDQGGVEDEQGRVSQTGLINIAHGCPDLEYLAVHVSDITNAALESIGTYCKNLFDFRLVLLDRDERITELPLDNGVRALLRGCTNLGRFALYLRPGGLSDAGLGYIGEHSKSIRYMLLGNVGESDRGLMLFAGGCPNLQKLELRSCCFSERALALAVMRLPSLRYIWVQGYKATPDGSDLSFMVRPFWNIEIIPSGSEPDSDSQAQILAYYSLVGKRTDLPSYIRCIPPS
;
A
#
# COMPACT_ATOMS: atom_id res chain seq x y z
N MET A 1 23.06 12.58 -30.15
CA MET A 1 24.10 12.73 -29.12
C MET A 1 24.80 11.40 -28.98
N ALA A 2 26.12 11.35 -29.01
CA ALA A 2 26.86 10.10 -28.87
C ALA A 2 26.55 9.48 -27.51
N ALA A 3 26.15 8.19 -27.49
CA ALA A 3 26.03 7.43 -26.26
C ALA A 3 27.39 7.45 -25.56
N ASN A 4 27.44 8.02 -24.37
CA ASN A 4 28.67 8.12 -23.61
C ASN A 4 28.93 6.75 -22.99
N ASP A 5 29.76 5.93 -23.65
CA ASP A 5 30.11 4.54 -23.31
C ASP A 5 30.89 4.36 -21.99
N LYS A 6 30.64 5.21 -21.00
CA LYS A 6 31.41 5.34 -19.76
C LYS A 6 31.44 4.04 -18.93
N TYR A 7 30.44 3.16 -19.10
CA TYR A 7 30.27 1.95 -18.30
C TYR A 7 30.37 0.63 -19.08
N ASN A 8 30.71 0.64 -20.38
CA ASN A 8 30.77 -0.58 -21.20
C ASN A 8 31.80 -1.61 -20.73
N ASN A 9 32.85 -1.15 -20.04
CA ASN A 9 33.92 -2.00 -19.49
C ASN A 9 33.73 -2.29 -17.99
N PHE A 10 32.53 -2.03 -17.44
CA PHE A 10 32.24 -2.34 -16.05
C PHE A 10 31.74 -3.79 -15.93
N TYR A 11 32.34 -4.55 -15.03
CA TYR A 11 31.96 -5.94 -14.76
C TYR A 11 31.52 -6.09 -13.31
N PHE A 12 30.37 -6.72 -13.11
CA PHE A 12 29.94 -7.16 -11.79
C PHE A 12 30.60 -8.49 -11.45
N HIS A 13 30.65 -8.78 -10.15
CA HIS A 13 31.10 -10.09 -9.69
C HIS A 13 30.18 -11.21 -10.24
N PRO A 14 30.71 -12.35 -10.73
CA PRO A 14 29.90 -13.41 -11.36
C PRO A 14 28.80 -14.00 -10.45
N SER A 15 28.94 -13.88 -9.13
CA SER A 15 27.92 -14.32 -8.16
C SER A 15 26.81 -13.29 -7.91
N LEU A 16 26.70 -12.23 -8.71
CA LEU A 16 25.69 -11.21 -8.56
C LEU A 16 24.29 -11.82 -8.70
N GLN A 17 23.47 -11.64 -7.65
CA GLN A 17 22.09 -12.10 -7.59
C GLN A 17 21.10 -10.99 -7.19
N SER A 18 21.59 -9.88 -6.66
CA SER A 18 20.77 -8.75 -6.26
C SER A 18 21.40 -7.48 -6.80
N LEU A 19 20.64 -6.67 -7.53
CA LEU A 19 21.14 -5.47 -8.15
C LEU A 19 20.19 -4.28 -7.94
N SER A 20 20.77 -3.12 -7.66
CA SER A 20 20.14 -1.82 -7.75
C SER A 20 21.17 -0.84 -8.25
N LEU A 21 20.85 -0.11 -9.31
CA LEU A 21 21.69 0.94 -9.88
C LEU A 21 20.87 2.22 -9.93
N MET A 22 21.16 3.14 -9.02
CA MET A 22 20.46 4.42 -8.96
C MET A 22 20.79 5.25 -10.20
N PHE A 23 19.78 5.93 -10.73
CA PHE A 23 19.85 6.82 -11.89
C PHE A 23 20.31 6.16 -13.19
N MET A 24 20.28 4.82 -13.27
CA MET A 24 20.58 4.10 -14.52
C MET A 24 19.53 4.45 -15.58
N GLY A 25 19.98 4.94 -16.73
CA GLY A 25 19.12 5.20 -17.89
C GLY A 25 19.23 4.12 -18.96
N THR A 26 18.51 4.33 -20.05
CA THR A 26 18.48 3.45 -21.24
C THR A 26 19.88 3.11 -21.75
N ASN A 27 20.79 4.09 -21.80
CA ASN A 27 22.12 3.93 -22.36
C ASN A 27 23.06 3.08 -21.50
N GLU A 28 22.78 2.95 -20.20
CA GLU A 28 23.60 2.15 -19.28
C GLU A 28 22.98 0.79 -18.97
N MET A 29 21.72 0.56 -19.32
CA MET A 29 20.96 -0.64 -18.94
C MET A 29 21.59 -1.95 -19.42
N HIS A 30 22.30 -1.94 -20.55
CA HIS A 30 22.93 -3.14 -21.13
C HIS A 30 24.01 -3.75 -20.24
N VAL A 31 24.59 -3.00 -19.30
CA VAL A 31 25.57 -3.53 -18.33
C VAL A 31 24.96 -4.64 -17.45
N ILE A 32 23.63 -4.70 -17.33
CA ILE A 32 22.92 -5.73 -16.59
C ILE A 32 22.76 -7.02 -17.39
N PHE A 33 22.67 -6.94 -18.73
CA PHE A 33 22.26 -8.07 -19.57
C PHE A 33 23.09 -9.35 -19.37
N PRO A 34 24.42 -9.30 -19.21
CA PRO A 34 25.22 -10.50 -18.96
C PRO A 34 24.87 -11.24 -17.66
N TYR A 35 24.29 -10.55 -16.68
CA TYR A 35 23.95 -11.09 -15.36
C TYR A 35 22.45 -11.29 -15.17
N ALA A 36 21.62 -10.79 -16.08
CA ALA A 36 20.16 -10.75 -15.97
C ALA A 36 19.55 -12.12 -15.60
N ALA A 37 20.03 -13.20 -16.23
CA ALA A 37 19.52 -14.55 -16.00
C ALA A 37 19.83 -15.11 -14.59
N THR A 38 20.85 -14.58 -13.89
CA THR A 38 21.22 -15.03 -12.53
C THR A 38 20.54 -14.20 -11.44
N LEU A 39 19.98 -13.04 -11.78
CA LEU A 39 19.35 -12.15 -10.82
C LEU A 39 18.14 -12.80 -10.14
N LYS A 40 18.11 -12.66 -8.82
CA LYS A 40 17.01 -13.02 -7.92
C LYS A 40 16.30 -11.79 -7.38
N LYS A 41 16.99 -10.66 -7.28
CA LYS A 41 16.41 -9.37 -6.87
C LYS A 41 16.87 -8.26 -7.82
N LEU A 42 15.92 -7.47 -8.28
CA LEU A 42 16.17 -6.29 -9.10
C LEU A 42 15.36 -5.12 -8.56
N ASP A 43 16.04 -4.01 -8.27
CA ASP A 43 15.43 -2.79 -7.76
C ASP A 43 15.72 -1.63 -8.71
N LEU A 44 14.68 -1.21 -9.42
CA LEU A 44 14.65 -0.16 -10.43
C LEU A 44 13.86 1.07 -9.96
N GLN A 45 13.52 1.18 -8.66
CA GLN A 45 12.71 2.30 -8.15
C GLN A 45 13.35 3.67 -8.43
N TYR A 46 14.68 3.73 -8.44
CA TYR A 46 15.44 4.95 -8.70
C TYR A 46 16.11 4.94 -10.08
N ALA A 47 15.68 4.07 -10.99
CA ALA A 47 16.18 4.04 -12.36
C ALA A 47 15.42 5.03 -13.25
N LEU A 48 16.10 5.57 -14.25
CA LEU A 48 15.56 6.50 -15.24
C LEU A 48 15.19 5.72 -16.52
N LEU A 49 14.41 4.65 -16.34
CA LEU A 49 13.99 3.74 -17.42
C LEU A 49 12.53 3.99 -17.79
N SER A 50 12.26 4.00 -19.10
CA SER A 50 10.91 4.07 -19.69
C SER A 50 10.17 2.72 -19.59
N THR A 51 8.88 2.69 -19.95
CA THR A 51 8.15 1.42 -20.11
C THR A 51 8.84 0.46 -21.07
N GLU A 52 9.39 0.97 -22.18
CA GLU A 52 10.03 0.15 -23.21
C GLU A 52 11.34 -0.47 -22.70
N ASP A 53 12.12 0.28 -21.92
CA ASP A 53 13.32 -0.23 -21.27
C ASP A 53 13.00 -1.39 -20.32
N HIS A 54 11.94 -1.26 -19.52
CA HIS A 54 11.44 -2.34 -18.67
C HIS A 54 11.06 -3.57 -19.51
N CYS A 55 10.35 -3.37 -20.62
CA CYS A 55 9.96 -4.44 -21.54
C CYS A 55 11.17 -5.12 -22.20
N GLN A 56 12.31 -4.45 -22.32
CA GLN A 56 13.55 -5.05 -22.82
C GLN A 56 14.34 -5.79 -21.74
N LEU A 57 14.45 -5.23 -20.53
CA LEU A 57 15.28 -5.80 -19.46
C LEU A 57 14.62 -7.01 -18.80
N ILE A 58 13.33 -6.90 -18.45
CA ILE A 58 12.62 -7.90 -17.65
C ILE A 58 12.58 -9.30 -18.31
N PRO A 59 12.37 -9.47 -19.63
CA PRO A 59 12.42 -10.77 -20.29
C PRO A 59 13.72 -11.54 -20.09
N ARG A 60 14.83 -10.82 -19.81
CA ARG A 60 16.15 -11.41 -19.59
C ARG A 60 16.35 -11.92 -18.16
N CYS A 61 15.38 -11.70 -17.27
CA CYS A 61 15.47 -11.96 -15.83
C CYS A 61 14.47 -13.05 -15.34
N PRO A 62 14.43 -14.27 -15.93
CA PRO A 62 13.40 -15.29 -15.63
C PRO A 62 13.47 -15.87 -14.20
N ASN A 63 14.52 -15.56 -13.46
CA ASN A 63 14.80 -16.10 -12.13
C ASN A 63 14.49 -15.13 -10.99
N LEU A 64 13.88 -13.98 -11.28
CA LEU A 64 13.54 -12.98 -10.27
C LEU A 64 12.55 -13.51 -9.25
N LEU A 65 12.86 -13.24 -7.99
CA LEU A 65 12.03 -13.47 -6.81
C LEU A 65 11.52 -12.15 -6.23
N VAL A 66 12.27 -11.06 -6.42
CA VAL A 66 11.94 -9.72 -5.92
C VAL A 66 12.15 -8.70 -7.03
N LEU A 67 11.10 -7.96 -7.34
CA LEU A 67 11.14 -6.84 -8.29
C LEU A 67 10.56 -5.60 -7.61
N ALA A 68 11.30 -4.49 -7.66
CA ALA A 68 10.81 -3.19 -7.28
C ALA A 68 10.99 -2.21 -8.44
N VAL A 69 9.92 -1.53 -8.83
CA VAL A 69 9.86 -0.62 -9.98
C VAL A 69 9.00 0.59 -9.63
N ARG A 70 9.03 1.62 -10.48
CA ARG A 70 7.99 2.68 -10.48
C ARG A 70 6.85 2.29 -11.43
N GLU A 71 5.71 2.95 -11.30
CA GLU A 71 4.53 2.75 -12.14
C GLU A 71 4.78 2.96 -13.64
N VAL A 72 5.86 3.66 -14.02
CA VAL A 72 6.34 3.76 -15.41
C VAL A 72 6.55 2.39 -16.08
N VAL A 73 6.67 1.31 -15.31
CA VAL A 73 6.62 -0.07 -15.84
C VAL A 73 5.36 -0.32 -16.69
N GLY A 74 4.24 0.31 -16.34
CA GLY A 74 2.98 0.21 -17.04
C GLY A 74 2.35 -1.18 -17.02
N ASP A 75 1.12 -1.28 -17.53
CA ASP A 75 0.46 -2.57 -17.74
C ASP A 75 1.24 -3.47 -18.72
N ARG A 76 1.88 -2.87 -19.74
CA ARG A 76 2.75 -3.59 -20.69
C ARG A 76 3.92 -4.27 -19.99
N GLY A 77 4.65 -3.54 -19.15
CA GLY A 77 5.77 -4.13 -18.41
C GLY A 77 5.30 -5.16 -17.39
N LEU A 78 4.15 -4.96 -16.74
CA LEU A 78 3.57 -5.96 -15.83
C LEU A 78 3.11 -7.23 -16.56
N GLU A 79 2.62 -7.14 -17.80
CA GLU A 79 2.37 -8.30 -18.65
C GLU A 79 3.67 -9.07 -18.91
N VAL A 80 4.75 -8.37 -19.26
CA VAL A 80 6.07 -8.98 -19.48
C VAL A 80 6.58 -9.65 -18.19
N VAL A 81 6.41 -9.02 -17.03
CA VAL A 81 6.71 -9.62 -15.72
C VAL A 81 5.91 -10.90 -15.53
N ALA A 82 4.59 -10.86 -15.77
CA ALA A 82 3.69 -11.99 -15.60
C ALA A 82 4.06 -13.18 -16.50
N GLN A 83 4.53 -12.91 -17.73
CA GLN A 83 4.94 -13.95 -18.66
C GLN A 83 6.30 -14.55 -18.31
N THR A 84 7.25 -13.73 -17.86
CA THR A 84 8.66 -14.10 -17.68
C THR A 84 8.98 -14.58 -16.25
N CYS A 85 8.56 -13.83 -15.24
CA CYS A 85 9.00 -13.96 -13.85
C CYS A 85 8.04 -14.84 -13.04
N ARG A 86 7.84 -16.09 -13.47
CA ARG A 86 6.86 -17.01 -12.86
C ARG A 86 7.14 -17.38 -11.39
N LYS A 87 8.38 -17.16 -10.92
CA LYS A 87 8.84 -17.42 -9.54
C LYS A 87 8.81 -16.17 -8.65
N LEU A 88 8.19 -15.09 -9.11
CA LEU A 88 8.18 -13.82 -8.38
C LEU A 88 7.42 -13.97 -7.06
N ARG A 89 8.08 -13.58 -5.97
CA ARG A 89 7.53 -13.65 -4.60
C ARG A 89 7.18 -12.27 -4.06
N ARG A 90 7.88 -11.22 -4.50
CA ARG A 90 7.66 -9.85 -4.03
C ARG A 90 7.67 -8.87 -5.19
N LEU A 91 6.58 -8.14 -5.36
CA LEU A 91 6.45 -7.05 -6.32
C LEU A 91 6.12 -5.74 -5.59
N ARG A 92 6.89 -4.69 -5.86
CA ARG A 92 6.60 -3.33 -5.43
C ARG A 92 6.56 -2.41 -6.65
N VAL A 93 5.47 -1.68 -6.81
CA VAL A 93 5.28 -0.64 -7.81
C VAL A 93 5.01 0.67 -7.08
N GLU A 94 6.01 1.53 -7.05
CA GLU A 94 5.91 2.85 -6.44
C GLU A 94 5.34 3.88 -7.40
N ARG A 95 4.69 4.90 -6.82
CA ARG A 95 4.34 6.12 -7.55
C ARG A 95 5.62 6.80 -8.07
N GLY A 96 5.57 7.29 -9.31
CA GLY A 96 6.60 8.15 -9.90
C GLY A 96 6.54 9.59 -9.38
N GLU A 97 7.51 10.41 -9.76
CA GLU A 97 7.49 11.85 -9.49
C GLU A 97 6.44 12.51 -10.40
N ASP A 98 5.46 13.19 -9.80
CA ASP A 98 4.42 13.94 -10.52
C ASP A 98 4.81 15.41 -10.80
N ASP A 99 6.07 15.76 -10.55
CA ASP A 99 6.50 17.16 -10.44
C ASP A 99 6.59 17.91 -11.78
N GLN A 100 6.28 17.29 -12.92
CA GLN A 100 6.27 17.95 -14.22
C GLN A 100 5.07 17.59 -15.10
N GLY A 101 3.84 17.65 -14.57
CA GLY A 101 2.64 17.99 -15.35
C GLY A 101 2.39 17.21 -16.65
N GLY A 102 2.90 15.98 -16.75
CA GLY A 102 2.88 15.17 -17.95
C GLY A 102 3.26 13.76 -17.60
N VAL A 103 2.39 12.81 -17.95
CA VAL A 103 2.77 11.40 -17.99
C VAL A 103 3.74 11.29 -19.15
N GLU A 104 5.05 11.32 -18.89
CA GLU A 104 6.08 11.34 -19.95
C GLU A 104 5.95 10.14 -20.91
N ASP A 105 5.31 9.05 -20.46
CA ASP A 105 4.86 7.93 -21.28
C ASP A 105 3.37 7.64 -21.02
N GLU A 106 2.46 7.86 -21.98
CA GLU A 106 1.02 7.49 -21.84
C GLU A 106 0.82 6.01 -21.43
N GLN A 107 1.82 5.17 -21.67
CA GLN A 107 1.86 3.74 -21.38
C GLN A 107 2.38 3.41 -19.97
N GLY A 108 2.95 4.38 -19.24
CA GLY A 108 3.53 4.26 -17.90
C GLY A 108 2.49 4.26 -16.78
N ARG A 109 1.30 3.69 -17.03
CA ARG A 109 0.20 3.57 -16.05
C ARG A 109 -0.06 2.12 -15.72
N VAL A 110 -0.28 1.85 -14.43
CA VAL A 110 -0.70 0.54 -13.94
C VAL A 110 -2.18 0.58 -13.61
N SER A 111 -2.94 -0.38 -14.14
CA SER A 111 -4.39 -0.51 -13.96
C SER A 111 -4.80 -1.93 -13.54
N GLN A 112 -6.11 -2.20 -13.53
CA GLN A 112 -6.70 -3.54 -13.45
C GLN A 112 -6.04 -4.53 -14.42
N THR A 113 -5.63 -4.11 -15.62
CA THR A 113 -5.08 -4.99 -16.65
C THR A 113 -3.75 -5.61 -16.18
N GLY A 114 -2.82 -4.76 -15.73
CA GLY A 114 -1.53 -5.22 -15.20
C GLY A 114 -1.71 -6.07 -13.94
N LEU A 115 -2.65 -5.73 -13.06
CA LEU A 115 -2.94 -6.53 -11.87
C LEU A 115 -3.49 -7.92 -12.19
N ILE A 116 -4.42 -8.03 -13.13
CA ILE A 116 -4.97 -9.31 -13.59
C ILE A 116 -3.83 -10.15 -14.19
N ASN A 117 -3.00 -9.56 -15.05
CA ASN A 117 -1.85 -10.25 -15.63
C ASN A 117 -0.90 -10.79 -14.54
N ILE A 118 -0.55 -9.96 -13.56
CA ILE A 118 0.31 -10.37 -12.44
C ILE A 118 -0.33 -11.49 -11.62
N ALA A 119 -1.63 -11.42 -11.33
CA ALA A 119 -2.33 -12.47 -10.61
C ALA A 119 -2.25 -13.83 -11.33
N HIS A 120 -2.45 -13.84 -12.65
CA HIS A 120 -2.31 -15.05 -13.47
C HIS A 120 -0.85 -15.51 -13.66
N GLY A 121 0.08 -14.55 -13.75
CA GLY A 121 1.47 -14.80 -14.10
C GLY A 121 2.34 -15.29 -12.95
N CYS A 122 2.06 -14.79 -11.74
CA CYS A 122 2.92 -14.92 -10.57
C CYS A 122 2.15 -15.50 -9.36
N PRO A 123 1.77 -16.80 -9.39
CA PRO A 123 0.96 -17.42 -8.33
C PRO A 123 1.69 -17.55 -6.99
N ASP A 124 3.02 -17.52 -6.99
CA ASP A 124 3.88 -17.63 -5.81
C ASP A 124 4.09 -16.30 -5.05
N LEU A 125 3.34 -15.25 -5.40
CA LEU A 125 3.43 -13.95 -4.74
C LEU A 125 3.08 -14.03 -3.25
N GLU A 126 3.97 -13.47 -2.43
CA GLU A 126 3.85 -13.34 -0.97
C GLU A 126 3.70 -11.87 -0.56
N TYR A 127 4.21 -10.94 -1.37
CA TYR A 127 4.15 -9.50 -1.15
C TYR A 127 3.77 -8.79 -2.45
N LEU A 128 2.71 -7.99 -2.40
CA LEU A 128 2.32 -7.10 -3.49
C LEU A 128 2.01 -5.72 -2.90
N ALA A 129 2.78 -4.71 -3.31
CA ALA A 129 2.49 -3.31 -3.02
C ALA A 129 2.45 -2.52 -4.33
N VAL A 130 1.33 -1.84 -4.60
CA VAL A 130 1.09 -1.24 -5.91
C VAL A 130 0.34 0.09 -5.77
N HIS A 131 0.83 1.09 -6.48
CA HIS A 131 0.08 2.29 -6.81
C HIS A 131 -0.55 2.09 -8.19
N VAL A 132 -1.87 2.29 -8.29
CA VAL A 132 -2.65 2.07 -9.50
C VAL A 132 -3.41 3.33 -9.88
N SER A 133 -3.56 3.58 -11.19
CA SER A 133 -4.38 4.69 -11.70
C SER A 133 -5.85 4.30 -11.88
N ASP A 134 -6.13 3.02 -12.12
CA ASP A 134 -7.47 2.48 -12.30
C ASP A 134 -7.58 1.05 -11.74
N ILE A 135 -8.80 0.62 -11.37
CA ILE A 135 -9.05 -0.65 -10.68
C ILE A 135 -10.49 -1.14 -10.89
N THR A 136 -10.70 -2.45 -10.76
CA THR A 136 -12.02 -3.10 -10.82
C THR A 136 -12.16 -4.20 -9.76
N ASN A 137 -13.40 -4.62 -9.47
CA ASN A 137 -13.66 -5.76 -8.60
C ASN A 137 -13.01 -7.04 -9.18
N ALA A 138 -13.06 -7.22 -10.51
CA ALA A 138 -12.47 -8.37 -11.21
C ALA A 138 -10.94 -8.51 -10.98
N ALA A 139 -10.22 -7.39 -10.86
CA ALA A 139 -8.78 -7.43 -10.56
C ALA A 139 -8.50 -7.97 -9.16
N LEU A 140 -9.26 -7.51 -8.15
CA LEU A 140 -9.13 -7.99 -6.77
C LEU A 140 -9.58 -9.46 -6.65
N GLU A 141 -10.65 -9.84 -7.35
CA GLU A 141 -11.11 -11.24 -7.47
C GLU A 141 -10.02 -12.14 -8.06
N SER A 142 -9.32 -11.67 -9.09
CA SER A 142 -8.23 -12.42 -9.73
C SER A 142 -7.07 -12.64 -8.75
N ILE A 143 -6.66 -11.61 -8.01
CA ILE A 143 -5.64 -11.75 -6.97
C ILE A 143 -6.07 -12.77 -5.91
N GLY A 144 -7.30 -12.65 -5.40
CA GLY A 144 -7.89 -13.61 -4.47
C GLY A 144 -7.92 -15.02 -5.01
N THR A 145 -8.15 -15.19 -6.32
CA THR A 145 -8.25 -16.48 -6.98
C THR A 145 -6.90 -17.16 -7.16
N TYR A 146 -5.86 -16.44 -7.58
CA TYR A 146 -4.60 -17.04 -8.02
C TYR A 146 -3.45 -16.89 -7.01
N CYS A 147 -3.37 -15.81 -6.23
CA CYS A 147 -2.24 -15.53 -5.34
C CYS A 147 -2.46 -16.04 -3.90
N LYS A 148 -2.47 -17.37 -3.71
CA LYS A 148 -2.82 -18.01 -2.41
C LYS A 148 -1.76 -17.84 -1.31
N ASN A 149 -0.52 -17.55 -1.69
CA ASN A 149 0.60 -17.39 -0.76
C ASN A 149 0.74 -15.95 -0.24
N LEU A 150 -0.17 -15.05 -0.62
CA LEU A 150 -0.06 -13.63 -0.31
C LEU A 150 -0.16 -13.39 1.20
N PHE A 151 0.87 -12.76 1.76
CA PHE A 151 0.99 -12.43 3.19
C PHE A 151 0.85 -10.92 3.44
N ASP A 152 1.32 -10.10 2.51
CA ASP A 152 1.27 -8.63 2.60
C ASP A 152 0.75 -8.07 1.27
N PHE A 153 -0.46 -7.51 1.31
CA PHE A 153 -1.11 -6.86 0.16
C PHE A 153 -1.31 -5.38 0.46
N ARG A 154 -0.90 -4.52 -0.47
CA ARG A 154 -1.04 -3.07 -0.36
C ARG A 154 -1.45 -2.49 -1.69
N LEU A 155 -2.56 -1.77 -1.72
CA LEU A 155 -3.04 -1.08 -2.91
C LEU A 155 -3.34 0.39 -2.57
N VAL A 156 -2.84 1.29 -3.40
CA VAL A 156 -3.16 2.71 -3.37
C VAL A 156 -3.72 3.09 -4.73
N LEU A 157 -4.98 3.54 -4.76
CA LEU A 157 -5.59 4.12 -5.94
C LEU A 157 -5.24 5.61 -6.02
N LEU A 158 -4.51 6.00 -7.06
CA LEU A 158 -4.06 7.36 -7.28
C LEU A 158 -5.21 8.25 -7.73
N ASP A 159 -5.17 9.52 -7.32
CA ASP A 159 -6.17 10.52 -7.71
C ASP A 159 -5.73 11.28 -8.97
N ARG A 160 -5.45 10.53 -10.05
CA ARG A 160 -5.06 11.09 -11.36
C ARG A 160 -6.20 11.09 -12.36
N ASP A 161 -6.91 9.97 -12.45
CA ASP A 161 -8.00 9.80 -13.40
C ASP A 161 -9.32 10.23 -12.76
N GLU A 162 -10.03 11.19 -13.36
CA GLU A 162 -11.31 11.68 -12.82
C GLU A 162 -12.32 10.54 -12.66
N ARG A 163 -12.37 9.64 -13.64
CA ARG A 163 -13.28 8.48 -13.69
C ARG A 163 -12.50 7.19 -13.51
N ILE A 164 -12.92 6.40 -12.53
CA ILE A 164 -12.44 5.04 -12.29
C ILE A 164 -13.45 4.07 -12.90
N THR A 165 -12.96 2.98 -13.49
CA THR A 165 -13.78 2.04 -14.26
C THR A 165 -14.92 1.46 -13.44
N GLU A 166 -14.66 1.07 -12.19
CA GLU A 166 -15.65 0.44 -11.33
C GLU A 166 -15.43 0.79 -9.86
N LEU A 167 -16.37 1.55 -9.28
CA LEU A 167 -16.51 1.75 -7.83
C LEU A 167 -18.01 1.59 -7.46
N PRO A 168 -18.35 1.06 -6.26
CA PRO A 168 -17.45 0.64 -5.17
C PRO A 168 -16.82 -0.75 -5.38
N LEU A 169 -15.73 -1.04 -4.65
CA LEU A 169 -14.91 -2.26 -4.75
C LEU A 169 -15.29 -3.37 -3.74
N ASP A 170 -16.52 -3.35 -3.24
CA ASP A 170 -16.93 -4.19 -2.11
C ASP A 170 -16.76 -5.70 -2.37
N ASN A 171 -17.20 -6.17 -3.55
CA ASN A 171 -17.20 -7.59 -3.89
C ASN A 171 -15.78 -8.12 -4.18
N GLY A 172 -14.95 -7.30 -4.80
CA GLY A 172 -13.56 -7.57 -5.09
C GLY A 172 -12.73 -7.68 -3.82
N VAL A 173 -12.90 -6.74 -2.89
CA VAL A 173 -12.26 -6.83 -1.56
C VAL A 173 -12.71 -8.08 -0.81
N ARG A 174 -14.01 -8.39 -0.85
CA ARG A 174 -14.55 -9.62 -0.24
C ARG A 174 -13.91 -10.87 -0.83
N ALA A 175 -13.82 -10.97 -2.16
CA ALA A 175 -13.23 -12.11 -2.84
C ALA A 175 -11.73 -12.25 -2.56
N LEU A 176 -10.99 -11.14 -2.57
CA LEU A 176 -9.56 -11.10 -2.24
C LEU A 176 -9.32 -11.66 -0.84
N LEU A 177 -10.03 -11.15 0.18
CA LEU A 177 -9.83 -11.57 1.57
C LEU A 177 -10.28 -13.01 1.82
N ARG A 178 -11.32 -13.50 1.12
CA ARG A 178 -11.70 -14.92 1.18
C ARG A 178 -10.69 -15.83 0.49
N GLY A 179 -10.04 -15.33 -0.56
CA GLY A 179 -9.11 -16.09 -1.38
C GLY A 179 -7.70 -16.18 -0.78
N CYS A 180 -7.20 -15.09 -0.22
CA CYS A 180 -5.85 -14.96 0.35
C CYS A 180 -5.89 -15.11 1.89
N THR A 181 -6.11 -16.34 2.36
CA THR A 181 -6.29 -16.63 3.80
C THR A 181 -5.02 -16.45 4.65
N ASN A 182 -3.85 -16.39 4.01
CA ASN A 182 -2.55 -16.21 4.66
C ASN A 182 -2.17 -14.74 4.94
N LEU A 183 -3.04 -13.78 4.58
CA LEU A 183 -2.75 -12.35 4.78
C LEU A 183 -2.51 -12.03 6.26
N GLY A 184 -1.32 -11.51 6.55
CA GLY A 184 -0.97 -10.95 7.86
C GLY A 184 -0.96 -9.42 7.87
N ARG A 185 -0.83 -8.79 6.69
CA ARG A 185 -0.78 -7.35 6.47
C ARG A 185 -1.64 -6.96 5.28
N PHE A 186 -2.47 -5.93 5.45
CA PHE A 186 -3.39 -5.48 4.41
C PHE A 186 -3.46 -3.95 4.39
N ALA A 187 -3.20 -3.34 3.24
CA ALA A 187 -3.38 -1.90 3.06
C ALA A 187 -4.25 -1.62 1.84
N LEU A 188 -5.24 -0.74 2.02
CA LEU A 188 -6.17 -0.34 0.97
C LEU A 188 -6.45 1.15 1.11
N TYR A 189 -5.83 1.93 0.24
CA TYR A 189 -6.04 3.38 0.17
C TYR A 189 -6.77 3.69 -1.13
N LEU A 190 -8.00 4.18 -1.01
CA LEU A 190 -8.86 4.47 -2.16
C LEU A 190 -9.14 5.97 -2.27
N ARG A 191 -10.11 6.30 -3.11
CA ARG A 191 -10.75 7.62 -3.19
C ARG A 191 -12.11 7.57 -2.48
N PRO A 192 -12.71 8.73 -2.13
CA PRO A 192 -14.08 8.76 -1.62
C PRO A 192 -15.06 7.98 -2.53
N GLY A 193 -15.94 7.19 -1.92
CA GLY A 193 -16.85 6.29 -2.64
C GLY A 193 -16.21 4.99 -3.13
N GLY A 194 -14.92 4.74 -2.84
CA GLY A 194 -14.21 3.56 -3.30
C GLY A 194 -14.60 2.26 -2.59
N LEU A 195 -15.09 2.35 -1.36
CA LEU A 195 -15.56 1.22 -0.56
C LEU A 195 -16.73 1.66 0.30
N SER A 196 -17.86 0.94 0.21
CA SER A 196 -19.05 1.26 1.01
C SER A 196 -18.91 0.80 2.47
N ASP A 197 -19.88 1.14 3.31
CA ASP A 197 -19.99 0.57 4.65
C ASP A 197 -20.12 -0.96 4.64
N ALA A 198 -20.73 -1.54 3.61
CA ALA A 198 -20.83 -3.00 3.46
C ALA A 198 -19.47 -3.61 3.08
N GLY A 199 -18.74 -2.99 2.16
CA GLY A 199 -17.37 -3.39 1.80
C GLY A 199 -16.43 -3.35 3.00
N LEU A 200 -16.50 -2.29 3.81
CA LEU A 200 -15.73 -2.17 5.05
C LEU A 200 -16.13 -3.24 6.08
N GLY A 201 -17.42 -3.61 6.14
CA GLY A 201 -17.90 -4.76 6.91
C GLY A 201 -17.29 -6.10 6.45
N TYR A 202 -17.16 -6.33 5.15
CA TYR A 202 -16.50 -7.53 4.61
C TYR A 202 -15.01 -7.61 4.99
N ILE A 203 -14.32 -6.46 5.07
CA ILE A 203 -12.95 -6.42 5.61
C ILE A 203 -12.96 -6.98 7.04
N GLY A 204 -13.87 -6.50 7.90
CA GLY A 204 -14.04 -7.05 9.23
C GLY A 204 -14.24 -8.57 9.22
N GLU A 205 -15.24 -9.05 8.47
CA GLU A 205 -15.64 -10.46 8.46
C GLU A 205 -14.54 -11.45 8.03
N HIS A 206 -13.70 -11.05 7.06
CA HIS A 206 -12.76 -11.94 6.38
C HIS A 206 -11.29 -11.74 6.77
N SER A 207 -10.97 -10.87 7.74
CA SER A 207 -9.59 -10.53 8.11
C SER A 207 -9.07 -11.19 9.38
N LYS A 208 -9.47 -12.45 9.64
CA LYS A 208 -9.16 -13.15 10.89
C LYS A 208 -7.65 -13.35 11.15
N SER A 209 -6.82 -13.45 10.12
CA SER A 209 -5.36 -13.64 10.23
C SER A 209 -4.56 -12.33 10.24
N ILE A 210 -5.18 -11.20 9.88
CA ILE A 210 -4.49 -9.93 9.67
C ILE A 210 -4.16 -9.27 11.01
N ARG A 211 -2.91 -8.81 11.15
CA ARG A 211 -2.38 -8.12 12.35
C ARG A 211 -2.11 -6.64 12.12
N TYR A 212 -1.94 -6.22 10.87
CA TYR A 212 -1.69 -4.83 10.51
C TYR A 212 -2.59 -4.41 9.36
N MET A 213 -3.29 -3.28 9.54
CA MET A 213 -4.07 -2.65 8.50
C MET A 213 -3.74 -1.18 8.33
N LEU A 214 -3.71 -0.73 7.07
CA LEU A 214 -3.75 0.68 6.69
C LEU A 214 -4.94 0.88 5.75
N LEU A 215 -5.93 1.68 6.14
CA LEU A 215 -7.11 1.95 5.31
C LEU A 215 -7.24 3.45 5.04
N GLY A 216 -7.45 3.83 3.78
CA GLY A 216 -7.58 5.22 3.36
C GLY A 216 -8.84 5.46 2.54
N ASN A 217 -9.59 6.52 2.84
CA ASN A 217 -10.87 6.85 2.20
C ASN A 217 -11.84 5.65 2.08
N VAL A 218 -11.96 4.84 3.12
CA VAL A 218 -12.88 3.70 3.15
C VAL A 218 -14.13 4.01 3.96
N GLY A 219 -15.26 3.39 3.59
CA GLY A 219 -16.53 3.56 4.27
C GLY A 219 -17.22 4.89 3.94
N GLU A 220 -18.48 4.96 4.30
CA GLU A 220 -19.37 6.10 4.03
C GLU A 220 -19.88 6.73 5.33
N SER A 221 -19.92 5.95 6.41
CA SER A 221 -20.35 6.42 7.72
C SER A 221 -19.71 5.64 8.88
N ASP A 222 -20.00 6.10 10.10
CA ASP A 222 -19.63 5.41 11.34
C ASP A 222 -20.15 3.95 11.38
N ARG A 223 -21.25 3.63 10.69
CA ARG A 223 -21.78 2.27 10.60
C ARG A 223 -20.76 1.30 10.00
N GLY A 224 -20.08 1.68 8.93
CA GLY A 224 -19.05 0.85 8.30
C GLY A 224 -17.92 0.52 9.26
N LEU A 225 -17.43 1.52 10.00
CA LEU A 225 -16.38 1.31 11.02
C LEU A 225 -16.83 0.37 12.13
N MET A 226 -18.10 0.47 12.58
CA MET A 226 -18.63 -0.42 13.62
C MET A 226 -18.80 -1.87 13.14
N LEU A 227 -19.15 -2.08 11.86
CA LEU A 227 -19.18 -3.41 11.25
C LEU A 227 -17.77 -4.00 11.16
N PHE A 228 -16.80 -3.22 10.68
CA PHE A 228 -15.40 -3.60 10.62
C PHE A 228 -14.85 -4.03 12.00
N ALA A 229 -15.09 -3.22 13.03
CA ALA A 229 -14.57 -3.46 14.37
C ALA A 229 -15.13 -4.76 15.00
N GLY A 230 -16.28 -5.25 14.53
CA GLY A 230 -16.87 -6.50 15.00
C GLY A 230 -16.18 -7.78 14.48
N GLY A 231 -15.32 -7.69 13.47
CA GLY A 231 -14.81 -8.87 12.75
C GLY A 231 -13.30 -9.13 12.83
N CYS A 232 -12.51 -8.22 13.40
CA CYS A 232 -11.03 -8.24 13.36
C CYS A 232 -10.38 -8.72 14.68
N PRO A 233 -10.37 -10.04 15.00
CA PRO A 233 -9.93 -10.55 16.30
C PRO A 233 -8.42 -10.41 16.56
N ASN A 234 -7.59 -10.42 15.50
CA ASN A 234 -6.14 -10.45 15.61
C ASN A 234 -5.45 -9.12 15.21
N LEU A 235 -6.24 -8.09 14.89
CA LEU A 235 -5.71 -6.80 14.45
C LEU A 235 -4.98 -6.12 15.61
N GLN A 236 -3.68 -5.84 15.42
CA GLN A 236 -2.81 -5.25 16.44
C GLN A 236 -2.47 -3.80 16.16
N LYS A 237 -2.32 -3.46 14.88
CA LYS A 237 -1.95 -2.12 14.42
C LYS A 237 -2.94 -1.68 13.33
N LEU A 238 -3.62 -0.56 13.56
CA LEU A 238 -4.56 0.04 12.63
C LEU A 238 -4.11 1.45 12.27
N GLU A 239 -4.02 1.74 10.98
CA GLU A 239 -3.77 3.08 10.45
C GLU A 239 -4.97 3.48 9.59
N LEU A 240 -5.58 4.63 9.88
CA LEU A 240 -6.72 5.18 9.14
C LEU A 240 -6.36 6.55 8.59
N ARG A 241 -6.64 6.81 7.31
CA ARG A 241 -6.37 8.11 6.69
C ARG A 241 -7.57 8.61 5.90
N SER A 242 -7.88 9.90 6.03
CA SER A 242 -8.92 10.60 5.28
C SER A 242 -10.27 9.86 5.31
N CYS A 243 -10.66 9.36 6.48
CA CYS A 243 -11.92 8.62 6.64
C CYS A 243 -13.01 9.53 7.22
N CYS A 244 -14.27 9.27 6.87
CA CYS A 244 -15.40 10.11 7.28
C CYS A 244 -15.91 9.82 8.71
N PHE A 245 -15.12 9.14 9.56
CA PHE A 245 -15.55 8.64 10.86
C PHE A 245 -15.49 9.72 11.95
N SER A 246 -16.45 9.70 12.86
CA SER A 246 -16.45 10.54 14.06
C SER A 246 -15.44 10.05 15.10
N GLU A 247 -14.97 10.97 15.96
CA GLU A 247 -14.19 10.62 17.15
C GLU A 247 -14.87 9.55 18.00
N ARG A 248 -16.19 9.69 18.21
CA ARG A 248 -16.99 8.75 18.98
C ARG A 248 -16.95 7.35 18.38
N ALA A 249 -17.15 7.24 17.07
CA ALA A 249 -17.11 5.95 16.38
C ALA A 249 -15.72 5.33 16.44
N LEU A 250 -14.65 6.12 16.27
CA LEU A 250 -13.28 5.66 16.44
C LEU A 250 -13.03 5.10 17.83
N ALA A 251 -13.42 5.82 18.88
CA ALA A 251 -13.28 5.37 20.26
C ALA A 251 -14.04 4.07 20.53
N LEU A 252 -15.31 3.98 20.09
CA LEU A 252 -16.13 2.77 20.26
C LEU A 252 -15.60 1.57 19.46
N ALA A 253 -15.07 1.80 18.26
CA ALA A 253 -14.47 0.77 17.43
C ALA A 253 -13.19 0.21 18.08
N VAL A 254 -12.33 1.08 18.60
CA VAL A 254 -11.12 0.69 19.35
C VAL A 254 -11.48 -0.24 20.52
N MET A 255 -12.56 0.05 21.26
CA MET A 255 -13.02 -0.78 22.37
C MET A 255 -13.55 -2.15 21.94
N ARG A 256 -13.90 -2.34 20.66
CA ARG A 256 -14.38 -3.62 20.11
C ARG A 256 -13.26 -4.47 19.49
N LEU A 257 -12.07 -3.92 19.28
CA LEU A 257 -10.94 -4.61 18.65
C LEU A 257 -10.05 -5.25 19.73
N PRO A 258 -10.17 -6.57 20.01
CA PRO A 258 -9.62 -7.17 21.23
C PRO A 258 -8.09 -7.25 21.26
N SER A 259 -7.45 -7.30 20.09
CA SER A 259 -5.99 -7.38 19.97
C SER A 259 -5.31 -6.05 19.70
N LEU A 260 -6.07 -4.96 19.59
CA LEU A 260 -5.53 -3.68 19.15
C LEU A 260 -4.61 -3.08 20.21
N ARG A 261 -3.40 -2.76 19.80
CA ARG A 261 -2.36 -2.18 20.66
C ARG A 261 -1.76 -0.87 20.14
N TYR A 262 -2.07 -0.53 18.89
CA TYR A 262 -1.66 0.70 18.24
C TYR A 262 -2.74 1.14 17.26
N ILE A 263 -3.10 2.42 17.30
CA ILE A 263 -3.91 3.07 16.28
C ILE A 263 -3.29 4.43 15.93
N TRP A 264 -3.24 4.72 14.64
CA TRP A 264 -2.97 6.05 14.11
C TRP A 264 -4.10 6.44 13.18
N VAL A 265 -4.60 7.66 13.31
CA VAL A 265 -5.68 8.20 12.49
C VAL A 265 -5.27 9.59 12.02
N GLN A 266 -5.45 9.90 10.74
CA GLN A 266 -5.31 11.25 10.20
C GLN A 266 -6.54 11.59 9.36
N GLY A 267 -7.14 12.76 9.56
CA GLY A 267 -8.33 13.17 8.82
C GLY A 267 -9.57 12.40 9.26
N TYR A 268 -10.20 12.86 10.33
CA TYR A 268 -11.42 12.34 10.94
C TYR A 268 -12.34 13.51 11.32
N LYS A 269 -13.62 13.24 11.62
CA LYS A 269 -14.57 14.26 12.07
C LYS A 269 -14.32 14.58 13.55
N ALA A 270 -13.46 15.58 13.78
CA ALA A 270 -13.06 16.02 15.11
C ALA A 270 -14.18 16.78 15.85
N THR A 271 -14.22 16.64 17.17
CA THR A 271 -14.98 17.54 18.05
C THR A 271 -14.07 18.68 18.50
N PRO A 272 -14.60 19.87 18.89
CA PRO A 272 -13.75 21.00 19.28
C PRO A 272 -12.79 20.70 20.44
N ASP A 273 -13.21 19.86 21.38
CA ASP A 273 -12.49 19.56 22.62
C ASP A 273 -11.86 18.14 22.64
N GLY A 274 -12.14 17.29 21.66
CA GLY A 274 -11.68 15.91 21.63
C GLY A 274 -12.37 15.02 22.67
N SER A 275 -13.49 15.47 23.26
CA SER A 275 -14.14 14.82 24.40
C SER A 275 -14.62 13.41 24.08
N ASP A 276 -15.01 13.14 22.84
CA ASP A 276 -15.49 11.82 22.41
C ASP A 276 -14.39 10.75 22.36
N LEU A 277 -13.12 11.15 22.35
CA LEU A 277 -12.01 10.19 22.46
C LEU A 277 -11.84 9.64 23.88
N SER A 278 -12.47 10.26 24.89
CA SER A 278 -12.48 9.74 26.26
C SER A 278 -13.15 8.36 26.39
N PHE A 279 -14.04 7.99 25.46
CA PHE A 279 -14.73 6.70 25.45
C PHE A 279 -13.81 5.48 25.22
N MET A 280 -12.55 5.70 24.82
CA MET A 280 -11.54 4.63 24.70
C MET A 280 -10.45 4.67 25.77
N VAL A 281 -10.57 5.55 26.78
CA VAL A 281 -9.65 5.61 27.91
C VAL A 281 -9.73 4.32 28.73
N ARG A 282 -8.56 3.75 29.01
CA ARG A 282 -8.40 2.51 29.80
C ARG A 282 -6.95 2.41 30.31
N PRO A 283 -6.68 1.56 31.31
CA PRO A 283 -5.33 1.40 31.86
C PRO A 283 -4.29 1.12 30.77
N PHE A 284 -3.12 1.75 30.90
CA PHE A 284 -1.98 1.62 29.98
C PHE A 284 -2.22 2.13 28.55
N TRP A 285 -3.39 2.70 28.23
CA TRP A 285 -3.70 3.21 26.89
C TRP A 285 -3.44 4.72 26.80
N ASN A 286 -2.36 5.10 26.12
CA ASN A 286 -2.04 6.49 25.86
C ASN A 286 -2.80 6.98 24.64
N ILE A 287 -3.30 8.21 24.68
CA ILE A 287 -3.95 8.90 23.56
C ILE A 287 -3.30 10.27 23.39
N GLU A 288 -2.74 10.50 22.22
CA GLU A 288 -2.06 11.72 21.78
C GLU A 288 -2.80 12.30 20.58
N ILE A 289 -3.10 13.59 20.63
CA ILE A 289 -3.78 14.36 19.59
C ILE A 289 -2.78 15.35 19.01
N ILE A 290 -2.53 15.22 17.72
CA ILE A 290 -1.66 16.10 16.94
C ILE A 290 -2.58 17.04 16.17
N PRO A 291 -2.61 18.35 16.49
CA PRO A 291 -3.50 19.30 15.83
C PRO A 291 -3.13 19.51 14.36
N SER A 292 -4.07 20.01 13.56
CA SER A 292 -3.78 20.36 12.16
C SER A 292 -2.76 21.51 12.07
N GLY A 293 -1.89 21.47 11.06
CA GLY A 293 -0.90 22.52 10.81
C GLY A 293 0.27 22.56 11.80
N SER A 294 0.47 21.50 12.60
CA SER A 294 1.61 21.37 13.51
C SER A 294 2.91 20.90 12.81
N GLU A 295 2.79 20.37 11.60
CA GLU A 295 3.94 20.00 10.77
C GLU A 295 4.19 21.06 9.70
N PRO A 296 5.45 21.27 9.28
CA PRO A 296 5.83 22.32 8.33
C PRO A 296 5.19 22.20 6.94
N ASP A 297 4.55 21.07 6.62
CA ASP A 297 3.64 20.94 5.47
C ASP A 297 2.23 21.44 5.86
N SER A 298 1.85 22.58 5.27
CA SER A 298 0.72 23.44 5.66
C SER A 298 -0.69 22.91 5.40
N ASP A 299 -0.84 21.61 5.12
CA ASP A 299 -2.14 20.96 4.85
C ASP A 299 -2.36 19.69 5.71
N SER A 300 -1.57 19.56 6.79
CA SER A 300 -1.65 18.42 7.70
C SER A 300 -2.97 18.43 8.48
N GLN A 301 -3.85 17.47 8.17
CA GLN A 301 -5.07 17.21 8.95
C GLN A 301 -4.72 16.74 10.37
N ALA A 302 -5.62 17.01 11.33
CA ALA A 302 -5.46 16.55 12.70
C ALA A 302 -5.29 15.02 12.76
N GLN A 303 -4.47 14.57 13.71
CA GLN A 303 -4.11 13.17 13.90
C GLN A 303 -4.39 12.70 15.33
N ILE A 304 -4.70 11.42 15.45
CA ILE A 304 -4.78 10.69 16.72
C ILE A 304 -3.71 9.60 16.68
N LEU A 305 -2.91 9.51 17.73
CA LEU A 305 -2.02 8.39 17.99
C LEU A 305 -2.40 7.79 19.34
N ALA A 306 -2.72 6.49 19.36
CA ALA A 306 -2.98 5.81 20.62
C ALA A 306 -2.34 4.42 20.68
N TYR A 307 -1.80 4.06 21.83
CA TYR A 307 -1.00 2.85 22.00
C TYR A 307 -0.95 2.39 23.46
N TYR A 308 -0.72 1.09 23.66
CA TYR A 308 -0.44 0.55 24.99
C TYR A 308 1.01 0.84 25.44
N SER A 309 1.19 1.27 26.69
CA SER A 309 2.48 1.52 27.33
C SER A 309 2.44 1.18 28.82
N LEU A 310 3.43 0.42 29.30
CA LEU A 310 3.64 0.16 30.74
C LEU A 310 4.33 1.31 31.47
N VAL A 311 4.93 2.24 30.73
CA VAL A 311 5.70 3.38 31.29
C VAL A 311 4.80 4.61 31.47
N GLY A 312 3.55 4.54 31.01
CA GLY A 312 2.63 5.68 31.01
C GLY A 312 2.96 6.66 29.89
N LYS A 313 2.63 7.94 30.10
CA LYS A 313 2.80 9.02 29.12
C LYS A 313 4.27 9.37 28.91
N ARG A 314 4.59 9.78 27.70
CA ARG A 314 5.92 10.28 27.34
C ARG A 314 6.21 11.64 27.99
N THR A 315 7.48 11.88 28.33
CA THR A 315 7.95 13.14 28.95
C THR A 315 8.54 14.11 27.93
N ASP A 316 8.71 13.69 26.67
CA ASP A 316 9.34 14.42 25.58
C ASP A 316 8.31 14.89 24.53
N LEU A 317 7.07 15.15 24.98
CA LEU A 317 6.00 15.62 24.11
C LEU A 317 6.25 17.07 23.68
N PRO A 318 6.23 17.37 22.36
CA PRO A 318 6.14 18.74 21.88
C PRO A 318 4.93 19.48 22.46
N SER A 319 5.05 20.79 22.67
CA SER A 319 4.02 21.62 23.32
C SER A 319 2.67 21.65 22.59
N TYR A 320 2.65 21.34 21.29
CA TYR A 320 1.43 21.31 20.48
C TYR A 320 0.66 19.99 20.60
N ILE A 321 1.26 18.91 21.12
CA ILE A 321 0.57 17.63 21.30
C ILE A 321 -0.31 17.70 22.55
N ARG A 322 -1.60 17.38 22.38
CA ARG A 322 -2.56 17.28 23.48
C ARG A 322 -2.74 15.82 23.88
N CYS A 323 -2.74 15.53 25.18
CA CYS A 323 -3.00 14.17 25.67
C CYS A 323 -4.31 14.10 26.44
N ILE A 324 -5.05 13.01 26.26
CA ILE A 324 -6.24 12.74 27.08
C ILE A 324 -5.78 12.14 28.42
N PRO A 325 -6.25 12.65 29.57
CA PRO A 325 -5.93 12.06 30.86
C PRO A 325 -6.54 10.66 31.01
N PRO A 326 -5.88 9.72 31.70
CA PRO A 326 -6.55 8.53 32.17
C PRO A 326 -7.67 8.92 33.14
N SER A 327 -8.75 8.15 33.15
CA SER A 327 -9.86 8.25 34.11
C SER A 327 -9.44 7.76 35.49
#